data_AF-A0A7W1DNS5-F1
#
_entry.id   AF-A0A7W1DNS5-F1
#
_cell.length_a   1.000
_cell.length_b   1.000
_cell.length_c   1.000
_cell.angle_alpha   90.00
_cell.angle_beta   90.00
_cell.angle_gamma   90.00
#
_symmetry.space_group_name_H-M   'P 1'
#
loop_
_entity.id
_entity.type
_entity.pdbx_description
1 polymer ?
#
loop_
_entity_poly.entity_id
_entity_poly.type
_entity_poly.pdbx_seq_one_letter_code
_entity_poly.pdbx_strand_id
1 'polypeptide(L)'
;MRVRPAAVAGTWYPGTAGALKRDLDLYVEAADVKPSADIEAIIAPHAGLMFSGPVGAYAYKAASAGTYEVVLLVGPSHFTAFEGVSLWSEGQFDSPLGALSIHEEAAAELLRSPIVHDSPAAHTREHSLEMQLPFLRHLLPDVPIVPMLMGYQTRGTIETLAQLLAASARTRRALLVASTDLSHYFDASAAAALDGRVQDHVARFD
;
A
#
# COMPACT_ATOMS: atom_id res chain seq x y z
N MET A 1 -22.90 3.45 4.73
CA MET A 1 -21.46 3.60 4.46
C MET A 1 -20.87 2.23 4.21
N ARG A 2 -20.16 2.07 3.10
CA ARG A 2 -19.54 0.80 2.70
C ARG A 2 -18.32 0.49 3.56
N VAL A 3 -18.11 -0.77 3.95
CA VAL A 3 -16.95 -1.18 4.76
C VAL A 3 -16.30 -2.41 4.13
N ARG A 4 -14.98 -2.38 3.97
CA ARG A 4 -14.15 -3.53 3.64
C ARG A 4 -13.63 -4.11 4.96
N PRO A 5 -14.17 -5.24 5.48
CA PRO A 5 -13.71 -5.83 6.74
C PRO A 5 -12.25 -6.28 6.64
N ALA A 6 -11.51 -6.31 7.75
CA ALA A 6 -10.18 -6.93 7.78
C ALA A 6 -10.29 -8.43 7.44
N ALA A 7 -9.59 -8.88 6.39
CA ALA A 7 -9.69 -10.24 5.88
C ALA A 7 -8.60 -11.15 6.46
N VAL A 8 -7.48 -10.58 6.90
CA VAL A 8 -6.32 -11.33 7.39
C VAL A 8 -5.89 -10.98 8.83
N ALA A 9 -6.68 -10.17 9.54
CA ALA A 9 -6.50 -9.94 10.98
C ALA A 9 -6.55 -11.26 11.76
N GLY A 10 -5.59 -11.44 12.67
CA GLY A 10 -5.44 -12.65 13.48
C GLY A 10 -4.71 -13.81 12.78
N THR A 11 -4.38 -13.68 11.49
CA THR A 11 -3.64 -14.70 10.73
C THR A 11 -2.34 -14.15 10.14
N TRP A 12 -2.38 -12.97 9.50
CA TRP A 12 -1.19 -12.34 8.92
C TRP A 12 -0.56 -11.27 9.82
N TYR A 13 -1.36 -10.72 10.74
CA TYR A 13 -0.94 -9.80 11.78
C TYR A 13 -1.85 -9.97 13.01
N PRO A 14 -1.46 -9.50 14.20
CA PRO A 14 -2.29 -9.67 15.40
C PRO A 14 -3.71 -9.12 15.26
N GLY A 15 -4.71 -9.90 15.65
CA GLY A 15 -6.13 -9.54 15.49
C GLY A 15 -6.67 -8.52 16.50
N THR A 16 -5.85 -8.03 17.44
CA THR A 16 -6.27 -7.06 18.46
C THR A 16 -5.43 -5.80 18.39
N ALA A 17 -6.06 -4.64 18.64
CA ALA A 17 -5.42 -3.34 18.59
C ALA A 17 -4.13 -3.28 19.43
N GLY A 18 -4.21 -3.76 20.68
CA GLY A 18 -3.10 -3.69 21.63
C GLY A 18 -1.90 -4.56 21.23
N ALA A 19 -2.14 -5.76 20.68
CA ALA A 19 -1.05 -6.61 20.19
C ALA A 19 -0.43 -6.05 18.91
N LEU A 20 -1.27 -5.63 17.97
CA LEU A 20 -0.82 -5.04 16.70
C LEU A 20 0.01 -3.78 16.94
N LYS A 21 -0.43 -2.89 17.83
CA LYS A 21 0.32 -1.68 18.18
C LYS A 21 1.70 -2.00 18.76
N ARG A 22 1.81 -2.98 19.66
CA ARG A 22 3.10 -3.36 20.26
C ARG A 22 4.11 -3.84 19.20
N ASP A 23 3.66 -4.66 18.26
CA ASP A 23 4.53 -5.15 17.18
C ASP A 23 5.01 -3.98 16.30
N LEU A 24 4.09 -3.08 15.93
CA LEU A 24 4.42 -1.89 15.13
C LEU A 24 5.38 -0.94 15.87
N ASP A 25 5.13 -0.65 17.16
CA ASP A 25 6.00 0.18 17.99
C ASP A 25 7.44 -0.39 17.97
N LEU A 26 7.58 -1.71 18.18
CA LEU A 26 8.87 -2.40 18.18
C LEU A 26 9.58 -2.30 16.83
N TYR A 27 8.87 -2.50 15.72
CA TYR A 27 9.48 -2.39 14.38
C TYR A 27 9.89 -0.95 14.04
N VAL A 28 9.05 0.03 14.37
CA VAL A 28 9.34 1.46 14.13
C VAL A 28 10.49 1.94 15.00
N GLU A 29 10.59 1.50 16.25
CA GLU A 29 11.71 1.82 17.12
C GLU A 29 13.03 1.27 16.56
N ALA A 30 13.02 0.02 16.08
CA ALA A 30 14.21 -0.65 15.53
C ALA A 30 14.67 -0.14 14.16
N ALA A 31 13.80 0.49 13.37
CA ALA A 31 14.16 0.99 12.03
C ALA A 31 15.10 2.21 12.12
N ASP A 32 16.36 2.05 11.71
CA ASP A 32 17.35 3.14 11.71
C ASP A 32 17.23 3.99 10.44
N VAL A 33 16.18 4.82 10.40
CA VAL A 33 15.94 5.79 9.34
C VAL A 33 15.35 7.07 9.93
N LYS A 34 15.76 8.21 9.39
CA LYS A 34 15.23 9.52 9.80
C LYS A 34 13.96 9.82 9.03
N PRO A 35 12.85 10.16 9.73
CA PRO A 35 11.67 10.70 9.07
C PRO A 35 12.00 11.96 8.27
N SER A 36 11.35 12.13 7.13
CA SER A 36 11.44 13.31 6.26
C SER A 36 10.05 13.76 5.83
N ALA A 37 9.86 15.08 5.71
CA ALA A 37 8.63 15.68 5.22
C ALA A 37 8.51 15.65 3.68
N ASP A 38 9.61 15.29 3.00
CA ASP A 38 9.78 15.36 1.54
C ASP A 38 9.61 13.99 0.85
N ILE A 39 9.03 13.00 1.54
CA ILE A 39 8.76 11.69 0.97
C ILE A 39 7.42 11.73 0.23
N GLU A 40 7.44 11.52 -1.08
CA GLU A 40 6.23 11.48 -1.93
C GLU A 40 5.78 10.04 -2.27
N ALA A 41 6.70 9.07 -2.16
CA ALA A 41 6.42 7.68 -2.46
C ALA A 41 7.24 6.74 -1.58
N ILE A 42 6.66 5.59 -1.25
CA ILE A 42 7.34 4.47 -0.60
C ILE A 42 6.98 3.15 -1.28
N ILE A 43 7.93 2.21 -1.22
CA ILE A 43 7.72 0.81 -1.58
C ILE A 43 7.76 0.00 -0.28
N ALA A 44 6.75 -0.83 -0.05
CA ALA A 44 6.63 -1.61 1.17
C ALA A 44 6.16 -3.05 0.90
N PRO A 45 6.69 -4.04 1.63
CA PRO A 45 6.29 -5.44 1.51
C PRO A 45 4.88 -5.70 2.06
N HIS A 46 4.29 -6.83 1.68
CA HIS A 46 2.98 -7.29 2.13
C HIS A 46 2.92 -8.77 2.55
N ALA A 47 4.06 -9.42 2.82
CA ALA A 47 4.06 -10.67 3.58
C ALA A 47 3.48 -10.48 5.00
N GLY A 48 3.23 -11.57 5.74
CA GLY A 48 2.77 -11.50 7.13
C GLY A 48 3.67 -10.61 8.01
N LEU A 49 3.07 -9.85 8.93
CA LEU A 49 3.72 -8.73 9.64
C LEU A 49 4.96 -9.15 10.43
N MET A 50 4.98 -10.38 10.94
CA MET A 50 6.16 -10.93 11.63
C MET A 50 7.41 -11.03 10.72
N PHE A 51 7.23 -11.13 9.40
CA PHE A 51 8.30 -11.23 8.42
C PHE A 51 8.58 -9.88 7.76
N SER A 52 7.53 -9.20 7.31
CA SER A 52 7.62 -7.97 6.52
C SER A 52 7.71 -6.71 7.38
N GLY A 53 7.18 -6.74 8.61
CA GLY A 53 7.06 -5.59 9.51
C GLY A 53 8.38 -4.88 9.80
N PRO A 54 9.47 -5.59 10.18
CA PRO A 54 10.77 -4.97 10.39
C PRO A 54 11.30 -4.18 9.19
N VAL A 55 11.03 -4.65 7.97
CA VAL A 55 11.45 -3.98 6.72
C VAL A 55 10.48 -2.85 6.36
N GLY A 56 9.18 -3.10 6.41
CA GLY A 56 8.14 -2.10 6.14
C GLY A 56 8.25 -0.87 7.05
N ALA A 57 8.70 -1.07 8.30
CA ALA A 57 8.93 0.02 9.24
C ALA A 57 9.95 1.07 8.74
N TYR A 58 10.95 0.69 7.94
CA TYR A 58 11.88 1.67 7.34
C TYR A 58 11.13 2.61 6.39
N ALA A 59 10.30 2.05 5.50
CA ALA A 59 9.53 2.83 4.54
C ALA A 59 8.56 3.80 5.23
N TYR A 60 7.75 3.28 6.15
CA TYR A 60 6.75 4.11 6.83
C TYR A 60 7.35 5.12 7.81
N LYS A 61 8.43 4.77 8.53
CA LYS A 61 9.12 5.72 9.40
C LYS A 61 9.77 6.83 8.61
N ALA A 62 10.31 6.56 7.42
CA ALA A 62 10.85 7.60 6.55
C ALA A 62 9.77 8.62 6.15
N ALA A 63 8.55 8.15 5.84
CA ALA A 63 7.44 9.01 5.43
C ALA A 63 6.67 9.68 6.60
N SER A 64 6.92 9.31 7.85
CA SER A 64 6.03 9.67 8.98
C SER A 64 6.07 11.16 9.37
N ALA A 65 7.05 11.92 8.90
CA ALA A 65 7.11 13.38 9.11
C ALA A 65 6.40 14.18 8.00
N GLY A 66 5.91 13.52 6.95
CA GLY A 66 5.11 14.16 5.92
C GLY A 66 3.71 14.52 6.40
N THR A 67 3.12 15.54 5.78
CA THR A 67 1.68 15.82 5.91
C THR A 67 1.03 15.44 4.59
N TYR A 68 0.06 14.55 4.60
CA TYR A 68 -0.55 14.06 3.38
C TYR A 68 -2.06 14.30 3.40
N GLU A 69 -2.60 14.68 2.25
CA GLU A 69 -4.05 14.80 2.04
C GLU A 69 -4.66 13.43 1.70
N VAL A 70 -3.87 12.54 1.08
CA VAL A 70 -4.31 11.23 0.63
C VAL A 70 -3.15 10.24 0.51
N VAL A 71 -3.42 8.97 0.80
CA VAL A 71 -2.54 7.87 0.42
C VAL A 71 -3.07 7.16 -0.82
N LEU A 72 -2.31 7.20 -1.91
CA LEU A 72 -2.58 6.41 -3.11
C LEU A 72 -1.96 5.03 -2.90
N LEU A 73 -2.79 4.03 -2.64
CA LEU A 73 -2.35 2.72 -2.19
C LEU A 73 -2.52 1.70 -3.31
N VAL A 74 -1.40 1.25 -3.90
CA VAL A 74 -1.38 0.38 -5.08
C VAL A 74 -0.74 -0.96 -4.73
N GLY A 75 -1.33 -2.05 -5.20
CA GLY A 75 -0.79 -3.40 -4.97
C GLY A 75 -1.34 -4.42 -5.96
N PRO A 76 -0.74 -5.61 -6.05
CA PRO A 76 -1.19 -6.66 -6.95
C PRO A 76 -2.46 -7.36 -6.42
N SER A 77 -3.24 -7.92 -7.34
CA SER A 77 -4.28 -8.90 -7.04
C SER A 77 -3.72 -10.33 -7.09
N HIS A 78 -3.79 -11.04 -5.97
CA HIS A 78 -3.39 -12.44 -5.83
C HIS A 78 -4.56 -13.41 -6.05
N PHE A 79 -5.79 -12.98 -5.73
CA PHE A 79 -6.95 -13.87 -5.71
C PHE A 79 -7.83 -13.80 -6.96
N THR A 80 -7.87 -12.67 -7.65
CA THR A 80 -8.81 -12.45 -8.76
C THR A 80 -8.07 -11.89 -9.97
N ALA A 81 -8.17 -12.58 -11.10
CA ALA A 81 -7.66 -12.08 -12.37
C ALA A 81 -8.69 -11.15 -13.03
N PHE A 82 -8.23 -9.97 -13.47
CA PHE A 82 -9.04 -8.98 -14.19
C PHE A 82 -8.12 -8.05 -15.00
N GLU A 83 -8.66 -7.36 -16.00
CA GLU A 83 -7.94 -6.32 -16.74
C GLU A 83 -8.04 -4.96 -16.02
N GLY A 84 -6.98 -4.16 -16.13
CA GLY A 84 -6.96 -2.83 -15.54
C GLY A 84 -6.77 -2.84 -14.02
N VAL A 85 -7.45 -1.91 -13.36
CA VAL A 85 -7.29 -1.58 -11.94
C VAL A 85 -8.64 -1.63 -11.25
N SER A 86 -8.74 -2.44 -10.19
CA SER A 86 -9.89 -2.45 -9.31
C SER A 86 -9.68 -1.43 -8.19
N LEU A 87 -10.63 -0.52 -8.03
CA LEU A 87 -10.65 0.50 -7.01
C LEU A 87 -11.80 0.22 -6.03
N TRP A 88 -11.59 0.55 -4.74
CA TRP A 88 -12.69 0.62 -3.78
C TRP A 88 -12.99 2.09 -3.48
N SER A 89 -14.15 2.55 -3.94
CA SER A 89 -14.42 3.97 -4.25
C SER A 89 -14.96 4.82 -3.10
N GLU A 90 -15.60 4.18 -2.12
CA GLU A 90 -16.33 4.87 -1.06
C GLU A 90 -16.28 4.13 0.28
N GLY A 91 -16.57 4.86 1.35
CA GLY A 91 -16.65 4.30 2.69
C GLY A 91 -15.29 4.12 3.35
N GLN A 92 -14.95 2.90 3.77
CA GLN A 92 -13.74 2.67 4.59
C GLN A 92 -13.18 1.24 4.54
N PHE A 93 -11.88 1.10 4.85
CA PHE A 93 -11.16 -0.15 5.06
C PHE A 93 -10.94 -0.39 6.54
N ASP A 94 -11.45 -1.49 7.06
CA ASP A 94 -11.37 -1.81 8.48
C ASP A 94 -10.00 -2.40 8.86
N SER A 95 -9.56 -2.10 10.08
CA SER A 95 -8.34 -2.65 10.67
C SER A 95 -8.49 -2.72 12.20
N PRO A 96 -7.73 -3.58 12.91
CA PRO A 96 -7.80 -3.61 14.38
C PRO A 96 -7.37 -2.30 15.06
N LEU A 97 -6.65 -1.40 14.37
CA LEU A 97 -6.32 -0.07 14.89
C LEU A 97 -7.39 0.99 14.58
N GLY A 98 -8.49 0.58 13.95
CA GLY A 98 -9.56 1.44 13.47
C GLY A 98 -9.57 1.52 11.94
N ALA A 99 -10.74 1.82 11.40
CA ALA A 99 -10.93 1.91 9.95
C ALA A 99 -10.26 3.15 9.34
N LEU A 100 -9.81 3.04 8.09
CA LEU A 100 -9.30 4.15 7.27
C LEU A 100 -10.39 4.55 6.27
N SER A 101 -10.71 5.84 6.21
CA SER A 101 -11.68 6.38 5.26
C SER A 101 -11.13 6.40 3.83
N ILE A 102 -12.00 6.22 2.85
CA ILE A 102 -11.67 6.40 1.45
C ILE A 102 -11.70 7.89 1.09
N HIS A 103 -10.72 8.36 0.32
CA HIS A 103 -10.76 9.69 -0.26
C HIS A 103 -11.66 9.69 -1.52
N GLU A 104 -12.96 9.85 -1.33
CA GLU A 104 -13.97 9.62 -2.39
C GLU A 104 -13.81 10.55 -3.60
N GLU A 105 -13.42 11.82 -3.41
CA GLU A 105 -13.17 12.73 -4.55
C GLU A 105 -12.00 12.26 -5.44
N ALA A 106 -10.88 11.86 -4.84
CA ALA A 106 -9.72 11.33 -5.57
C ALA A 106 -10.06 9.99 -6.24
N ALA A 107 -10.84 9.13 -5.56
CA ALA A 107 -11.36 7.90 -6.16
C ALA A 107 -12.24 8.19 -7.39
N ALA A 108 -13.16 9.15 -7.29
CA ALA A 108 -14.03 9.55 -8.40
C ALA A 108 -13.26 10.13 -9.59
N GLU A 109 -12.14 10.81 -9.36
CA GLU A 109 -11.25 11.27 -10.43
C GLU A 109 -10.59 10.12 -11.19
N LEU A 110 -10.07 9.13 -10.47
CA LEU A 110 -9.42 7.95 -11.07
C LEU A 110 -10.41 7.09 -11.86
N LEU A 111 -11.66 6.97 -11.38
CA LEU A 111 -12.73 6.24 -12.06
C LEU A 111 -13.14 6.82 -13.42
N ARG A 112 -12.69 8.04 -13.78
CA ARG A 112 -12.91 8.59 -15.12
C ARG A 112 -12.06 7.90 -16.19
N SER A 113 -11.00 7.20 -15.78
CA SER A 113 -10.17 6.42 -16.68
C SER A 113 -10.84 5.10 -17.06
N PRO A 114 -10.83 4.69 -18.34
CA PRO A 114 -11.46 3.45 -18.76
C PRO A 114 -10.80 2.19 -18.20
N ILE A 115 -9.57 2.29 -17.66
CA ILE A 115 -8.87 1.14 -17.06
C ILE A 115 -9.14 0.98 -15.57
N VAL A 116 -9.85 1.92 -14.93
CA VAL A 116 -10.13 1.89 -13.50
C VAL A 116 -11.60 1.56 -13.30
N HIS A 117 -11.86 0.53 -12.50
CA HIS A 117 -13.21 0.03 -12.24
C HIS A 117 -13.47 -0.01 -10.74
N ASP A 118 -14.63 0.45 -10.31
CA ASP A 118 -15.11 0.17 -8.96
C ASP A 118 -15.48 -1.32 -8.91
N SER A 119 -14.54 -2.16 -8.47
CA SER A 119 -14.68 -3.63 -8.44
C SER A 119 -14.36 -4.19 -7.05
N PRO A 120 -15.27 -3.98 -6.09
CA PRO A 120 -15.05 -4.25 -4.67
C PRO A 120 -14.85 -5.73 -4.36
N ALA A 121 -15.41 -6.60 -5.20
CA ALA A 121 -15.27 -8.05 -5.08
C ALA A 121 -13.80 -8.49 -5.11
N ALA A 122 -12.94 -7.79 -5.87
CA ALA A 122 -11.50 -8.08 -5.94
C ALA A 122 -10.78 -7.81 -4.61
N HIS A 123 -11.31 -6.92 -3.76
CA HIS A 123 -10.68 -6.52 -2.48
C HIS A 123 -11.06 -7.42 -1.30
N THR A 124 -12.14 -8.20 -1.42
CA THR A 124 -12.74 -8.93 -0.29
C THR A 124 -11.79 -9.91 0.40
N ARG A 125 -10.94 -10.58 -0.38
CA ARG A 125 -9.97 -11.57 0.13
C ARG A 125 -8.53 -11.11 0.02
N GLU A 126 -8.30 -9.99 -0.66
CA GLU A 126 -6.96 -9.54 -1.01
C GLU A 126 -6.25 -8.91 0.18
N HIS A 127 -4.97 -9.22 0.34
CA HIS A 127 -4.16 -8.80 1.47
C HIS A 127 -3.10 -7.76 1.10
N SER A 128 -2.71 -7.63 -0.18
CA SER A 128 -1.63 -6.75 -0.59
C SER A 128 -1.80 -5.30 -0.10
N LEU A 129 -3.02 -4.76 -0.15
CA LEU A 129 -3.33 -3.42 0.38
C LEU A 129 -3.63 -3.44 1.89
N GLU A 130 -4.29 -4.50 2.39
CA GLU A 130 -4.64 -4.61 3.81
C GLU A 130 -3.40 -4.59 4.70
N MET A 131 -2.31 -5.22 4.27
CA MET A 131 -1.06 -5.28 5.01
C MET A 131 -0.38 -3.92 5.20
N GLN A 132 -0.79 -2.91 4.43
CA GLN A 132 -0.31 -1.53 4.55
C GLN A 132 -1.06 -0.73 5.62
N LEU A 133 -2.31 -1.12 5.91
CA LEU A 133 -3.20 -0.38 6.81
C LEU A 133 -2.68 -0.24 8.24
N PRO A 134 -2.06 -1.26 8.88
CA PRO A 134 -1.58 -1.13 10.25
C PRO A 134 -0.54 0.00 10.41
N PHE A 135 0.43 0.08 9.50
CA PHE A 135 1.43 1.15 9.52
C PHE A 135 0.82 2.52 9.21
N LEU A 136 -0.07 2.59 8.21
CA LEU A 136 -0.79 3.82 7.89
C LEU A 136 -1.59 4.33 9.07
N ARG A 137 -2.37 3.48 9.75
CA ARG A 137 -3.10 3.91 10.95
C ARG A 137 -2.20 4.29 12.11
N HIS A 138 -1.05 3.64 12.23
CA HIS A 138 -0.16 3.88 13.35
C HIS A 138 0.64 5.18 13.21
N LEU A 139 1.12 5.49 12.00
CA LEU A 139 2.03 6.62 11.74
C LEU A 139 1.37 7.81 11.02
N LEU A 140 0.28 7.57 10.28
CA LEU A 140 -0.45 8.57 9.50
C LEU A 140 -1.98 8.43 9.75
N PRO A 141 -2.44 8.50 11.02
CA PRO A 141 -3.77 8.04 11.41
C PRO A 141 -4.90 8.71 10.64
N ASP A 142 -4.82 10.01 10.36
CA ASP A 142 -5.96 10.76 9.81
C ASP A 142 -5.95 10.88 8.28
N VAL A 143 -4.97 10.25 7.61
CA VAL A 143 -4.84 10.35 6.15
C VAL A 143 -5.77 9.34 5.47
N PRO A 144 -6.74 9.78 4.65
CA PRO A 144 -7.60 8.87 3.91
C PRO A 144 -6.84 8.16 2.79
N ILE A 145 -7.35 7.01 2.34
CA ILE A 145 -6.69 6.19 1.32
C ILE A 145 -7.49 6.12 0.02
N VAL A 146 -6.80 5.77 -1.06
CA VAL A 146 -7.40 5.32 -2.33
C VAL A 146 -6.79 3.96 -2.68
N PRO A 147 -7.45 2.84 -2.29
CA PRO A 147 -6.95 1.49 -2.51
C PRO A 147 -7.21 1.02 -3.94
N MET A 148 -6.15 0.60 -4.62
CA MET A 148 -6.13 0.19 -6.01
C MET A 148 -5.40 -1.16 -6.17
N LEU A 149 -6.12 -2.16 -6.65
CA LEU A 149 -5.56 -3.45 -7.02
C LEU A 149 -5.29 -3.48 -8.52
N MET A 150 -4.05 -3.79 -8.88
CA MET A 150 -3.69 -4.11 -10.26
C MET A 150 -4.03 -5.56 -10.55
N GLY A 151 -4.82 -5.79 -11.60
CA GLY A 151 -5.06 -7.12 -12.14
C GLY A 151 -3.87 -7.54 -13.01
N TYR A 152 -4.11 -7.76 -14.31
CA TYR A 152 -3.01 -7.98 -15.25
C TYR A 152 -2.15 -6.72 -15.40
N GLN A 153 -0.88 -6.81 -15.00
CA GLN A 153 0.09 -5.71 -15.04
C GLN A 153 0.71 -5.55 -16.43
N THR A 154 -0.13 -5.36 -17.45
CA THR A 154 0.35 -5.06 -18.80
C THR A 154 1.01 -3.69 -18.83
N ARG A 155 1.96 -3.48 -19.77
CA ARG A 155 2.63 -2.18 -19.93
C ARG A 155 1.65 -1.02 -20.07
N GLY A 156 0.61 -1.19 -20.88
CA GLY A 156 -0.43 -0.16 -21.05
C GLY A 156 -1.18 0.17 -19.76
N THR A 157 -1.47 -0.84 -18.92
CA THR A 157 -2.09 -0.63 -17.60
C THR A 157 -1.14 0.12 -16.67
N ILE A 158 0.12 -0.28 -16.62
CA ILE A 158 1.16 0.36 -15.78
C ILE A 158 1.34 1.83 -16.17
N GLU A 159 1.57 2.11 -17.46
CA GLU A 159 1.81 3.46 -17.96
C GLU A 159 0.59 4.38 -17.74
N THR A 160 -0.61 3.87 -18.02
CA THR A 160 -1.84 4.64 -17.82
C THR A 160 -2.07 4.91 -16.33
N LEU A 161 -1.91 3.91 -15.46
CA LEU A 161 -2.05 4.10 -14.02
C LEU A 161 -1.00 5.10 -13.49
N ALA A 162 0.26 5.00 -13.90
CA ALA A 162 1.31 5.93 -13.52
C ALA A 162 0.95 7.39 -13.89
N GLN A 163 0.39 7.63 -15.08
CA GLN A 163 -0.06 8.95 -15.49
C GLN A 163 -1.19 9.48 -14.60
N LEU A 164 -2.15 8.63 -14.22
CA LEU A 164 -3.25 8.99 -13.32
C LEU A 164 -2.75 9.32 -11.91
N LEU A 165 -1.85 8.49 -11.36
CA LEU A 165 -1.24 8.72 -10.05
C LEU A 165 -0.46 10.04 -10.04
N ALA A 166 0.36 10.28 -11.07
CA ALA A 166 1.11 11.53 -11.20
C ALA A 166 0.20 12.75 -11.37
N ALA A 167 -0.94 12.62 -12.04
CA ALA A 167 -1.92 13.70 -12.14
C ALA A 167 -2.56 14.02 -10.78
N SER A 168 -2.94 13.00 -10.02
CA SER A 168 -3.49 13.16 -8.67
C SER A 168 -2.47 13.78 -7.69
N ALA A 169 -1.21 13.33 -7.74
CA ALA A 169 -0.13 13.86 -6.91
C ALA A 169 0.27 15.32 -7.24
N ARG A 170 -0.12 15.85 -8.41
CA ARG A 170 0.09 17.28 -8.76
C ARG A 170 -0.96 18.21 -8.19
N THR A 171 -2.15 17.71 -7.86
CA THR A 171 -3.27 18.52 -7.35
C THR A 171 -3.46 18.38 -5.85
N ARG A 172 -2.76 17.44 -5.22
CA ARG A 172 -2.87 17.09 -3.80
C ARG A 172 -1.52 16.64 -3.28
N ARG A 173 -1.25 16.87 -1.99
CA ARG A 173 -0.10 16.30 -1.30
C ARG A 173 -0.36 14.81 -1.02
N ALA A 174 -0.06 13.97 -2.01
CA ALA A 174 -0.25 12.52 -1.93
C ALA A 174 1.00 11.79 -1.42
N LEU A 175 0.79 10.71 -0.66
CA LEU A 175 1.79 9.66 -0.47
C LEU A 175 1.43 8.48 -1.38
N LEU A 176 2.30 8.12 -2.31
CA LEU A 176 2.17 6.86 -3.04
C LEU A 176 2.74 5.70 -2.22
N VAL A 177 1.93 4.68 -1.96
CA VAL A 177 2.37 3.41 -1.36
C VAL A 177 2.28 2.33 -2.42
N ALA A 178 3.42 1.88 -2.90
CA ALA A 178 3.53 0.72 -3.77
C ALA A 178 3.79 -0.54 -2.94
N SER A 179 2.76 -1.38 -2.84
CA SER A 179 2.78 -2.63 -2.09
C SER A 179 3.33 -3.76 -2.95
N THR A 180 4.53 -4.24 -2.65
CA THR A 180 5.15 -5.37 -3.34
C THR A 180 6.15 -6.11 -2.46
N ASP A 181 6.09 -7.43 -2.49
CA ASP A 181 7.24 -8.27 -2.18
C ASP A 181 8.14 -8.37 -3.42
N LEU A 182 9.39 -8.82 -3.27
CA LEU A 182 10.32 -9.02 -4.38
C LEU A 182 10.47 -10.51 -4.70
N SER A 183 11.69 -11.06 -4.65
CA SER A 183 11.93 -12.46 -5.00
C SER A 183 11.24 -13.46 -4.06
N HIS A 184 10.58 -14.47 -4.64
CA HIS A 184 10.06 -15.64 -3.93
C HIS A 184 10.80 -16.91 -4.36
N TYR A 185 10.92 -17.88 -3.44
CA TYR A 185 11.45 -19.24 -3.68
C TYR A 185 12.94 -19.33 -4.03
N PHE A 186 13.69 -18.24 -3.95
CA PHE A 186 15.14 -18.23 -4.11
C PHE A 186 15.84 -18.33 -2.75
N ASP A 187 17.07 -18.85 -2.74
CA ASP A 187 17.94 -18.66 -1.59
C ASP A 187 18.30 -17.17 -1.43
N ALA A 188 18.77 -16.80 -0.24
CA ALA A 188 19.02 -15.40 0.11
C ALA A 188 20.02 -14.71 -0.84
N SER A 189 21.00 -15.44 -1.36
CA SER A 189 22.01 -14.85 -2.25
C SER A 189 21.43 -14.57 -3.63
N ALA A 190 20.66 -15.52 -4.18
CA ALA A 190 20.00 -15.36 -5.47
C ALA A 190 18.90 -14.29 -5.40
N ALA A 191 18.10 -14.27 -4.33
CA ALA A 191 17.10 -13.23 -4.08
C ALA A 191 17.75 -11.84 -4.02
N ALA A 192 18.81 -11.66 -3.23
CA ALA A 192 19.51 -10.37 -3.13
C ALA A 192 20.05 -9.88 -4.47
N ALA A 193 20.59 -10.77 -5.30
CA ALA A 193 21.10 -10.41 -6.62
C ALA A 193 19.99 -9.98 -7.60
N LEU A 194 18.84 -10.67 -7.61
CA LEU A 194 17.70 -10.31 -8.46
C LEU A 194 17.01 -9.04 -7.98
N ASP A 195 16.77 -8.94 -6.67
CA ASP A 195 16.11 -7.82 -6.02
C ASP A 195 16.93 -6.55 -6.13
N GLY A 196 18.27 -6.65 -6.02
CA GLY A 196 19.17 -5.53 -6.23
C GLY A 196 19.04 -4.91 -7.62
N ARG A 197 18.73 -5.70 -8.66
CA ARG A 197 18.48 -5.16 -10.01
C ARG A 197 17.19 -4.33 -10.05
N VAL A 198 16.13 -4.79 -9.37
CA VAL A 198 14.88 -4.02 -9.27
C VAL A 198 15.13 -2.72 -8.51
N GLN A 199 15.87 -2.77 -7.41
CA GLN A 199 16.24 -1.60 -6.62
C GLN A 199 17.05 -0.60 -7.45
N ASP A 200 18.01 -1.06 -8.27
CA ASP A 200 18.79 -0.21 -9.16
C ASP A 200 17.93 0.53 -10.18
N HIS A 201 16.95 -0.15 -10.79
CA HIS A 201 16.02 0.44 -11.75
C HIS A 201 15.12 1.50 -11.08
N VAL A 202 14.55 1.16 -9.92
CA VAL A 202 13.75 2.10 -9.12
C VAL A 202 14.56 3.33 -8.74
N ALA A 203 15.80 3.16 -8.26
CA ALA A 203 16.67 4.26 -7.85
C ALA A 203 17.06 5.19 -9.01
N ARG A 204 17.05 4.68 -10.25
CA ARG A 204 17.33 5.44 -11.47
C ARG A 204 16.09 6.04 -12.13
N PHE A 205 14.89 5.68 -11.64
CA PHE A 205 13.62 6.01 -12.30
C PHE A 205 13.58 5.52 -13.76
N ASP A 206 14.05 4.28 -14.01
CA ASP A 206 14.13 3.61 -15.32
C ASP A 206 13.37 2.29 -15.36
#